data_AF-A0A3D5FWT2-F1
#
_entry.id   AF-A0A3D5FWT2-F1
#
_cell.length_a   1.000
_cell.length_b   1.000
_cell.length_c   1.000
_cell.angle_alpha   90.00
_cell.angle_beta   90.00
_cell.angle_gamma   90.00
#
_symmetry.space_group_name_H-M   'P 1'
#
loop_
_entity.id
_entity.type
_entity.pdbx_description
1 polymer ?
#
loop_
_entity_poly.entity_id
_entity_poly.type
_entity_poly.pdbx_seq_one_letter_code
_entity_poly.pdbx_strand_id
1 'polypeptide(L)'
;DARRSSITVVSNLALISVPWMKFSQSSDRLAAVAAGELLILIAAGLVIHVLYLILNGTATRLFGFALPLRKAVILMASQKTLPVALTVLALIPDEALSPQTKGLVAIPCITSHLGQIFVDAFLATRWAKDA
;
A
#
# COMPACT_ATOMS: atom_id res chain seq x y z
N ASP A 1 -31.65 -1.64 1.22
CA ASP A 1 -30.59 -0.62 1.37
C ASP A 1 -29.81 -0.66 2.67
N ALA A 2 -30.43 -0.62 3.86
CA ALA A 2 -29.70 -0.60 5.14
C ALA A 2 -28.72 -1.78 5.35
N ARG A 3 -29.14 -3.03 5.06
CA ARG A 3 -28.27 -4.23 5.17
C ARG A 3 -27.08 -4.21 4.21
N ARG A 4 -27.24 -3.60 3.02
CA ARG A 4 -26.15 -3.49 2.03
C ARG A 4 -25.05 -2.58 2.57
N SER A 5 -25.43 -1.45 3.18
CA SER A 5 -24.49 -0.53 3.84
C SER A 5 -23.76 -1.22 5.00
N SER A 6 -24.47 -1.93 5.88
CA SER A 6 -23.85 -2.67 6.99
C SER A 6 -22.88 -3.76 6.51
N ILE A 7 -23.24 -4.52 5.47
CA ILE A 7 -22.35 -5.55 4.88
C ILE A 7 -21.11 -4.90 4.28
N THR A 8 -21.24 -3.77 3.57
CA THR A 8 -20.09 -3.04 3.02
C THR A 8 -19.15 -2.54 4.12
N VAL A 9 -19.69 -1.97 5.21
CA VAL A 9 -18.86 -1.51 6.34
C VAL A 9 -18.14 -2.68 7.00
N VAL A 10 -18.84 -3.78 7.29
CA VAL A 10 -18.22 -4.97 7.89
C VAL A 10 -17.15 -5.58 6.98
N SER A 11 -17.43 -5.67 5.68
CA SER A 11 -16.46 -6.16 4.69
C SER A 11 -15.22 -5.27 4.63
N ASN A 12 -15.38 -3.95 4.62
CA ASN A 12 -14.25 -3.02 4.62
C ASN A 12 -13.43 -3.10 5.92
N LEU A 13 -14.08 -3.24 7.08
CA LEU A 13 -13.38 -3.44 8.36
C LEU A 13 -12.57 -4.74 8.36
N ALA A 14 -13.14 -5.83 7.84
CA ALA A 14 -12.45 -7.11 7.70
C ALA A 14 -11.28 -7.04 6.69
N LEU A 15 -11.40 -6.25 5.63
CA LEU A 15 -10.32 -6.08 4.65
C LEU A 15 -9.16 -5.24 5.21
N ILE A 16 -9.44 -4.18 5.99
CA ILE A 16 -8.42 -3.33 6.61
C ILE A 16 -7.70 -4.04 7.77
N SER A 17 -8.37 -5.00 8.44
CA SER A 17 -7.75 -5.76 9.53
C SER A 17 -6.55 -6.60 9.07
N VAL A 18 -6.52 -7.07 7.82
CA VAL A 18 -5.41 -7.87 7.29
C VAL A 18 -4.08 -7.08 7.25
N PRO A 19 -4.01 -5.88 6.63
CA PRO A 19 -2.86 -4.99 6.75
C PRO A 19 -2.51 -4.65 8.21
N TRP A 20 -3.52 -4.38 9.05
CA TRP A 20 -3.31 -4.04 10.47
C TRP A 20 -2.69 -5.20 11.25
N MET A 21 -3.15 -6.44 11.03
CA MET A 21 -2.58 -7.65 11.63
C MET A 21 -1.12 -7.83 11.22
N LYS A 22 -0.77 -7.57 9.96
CA LYS A 22 0.62 -7.66 9.49
C LYS A 22 1.52 -6.58 10.09
N PHE A 23 0.99 -5.37 10.25
CA PHE A 23 1.67 -4.30 10.97
C PHE A 23 1.91 -4.67 12.43
N SER A 24 0.86 -5.16 13.11
CA SER A 24 0.91 -5.60 14.52
C SER A 24 1.88 -6.76 14.74
N GLN A 25 1.90 -7.78 13.87
CA GLN A 25 2.87 -8.88 13.92
C GLN A 25 4.33 -8.41 13.82
N SER A 26 4.55 -7.21 13.30
CA SER A 26 5.88 -6.63 13.13
C SER A 26 6.18 -5.53 14.14
N SER A 27 5.33 -5.33 15.16
CA SER A 27 5.44 -4.24 16.13
C SER A 27 6.77 -4.25 16.88
N ASP A 28 7.28 -5.42 17.27
CA ASP A 28 8.55 -5.52 17.98
C ASP A 28 9.73 -5.05 17.10
N ARG A 29 9.68 -5.39 15.81
CA ARG A 29 10.68 -4.94 14.83
C ARG A 29 10.56 -3.46 14.56
N LEU A 30 9.33 -2.93 14.52
CA LEU A 30 9.05 -1.51 14.32
C LEU A 30 9.47 -0.67 15.54
N ALA A 31 9.23 -1.17 16.75
CA ALA A 31 9.60 -0.53 18.02
C ALA A 31 11.12 -0.45 18.21
N ALA A 32 11.87 -1.36 17.59
CA ALA A 32 13.34 -1.32 17.56
C ALA A 32 13.90 -0.23 16.62
N VAL A 33 13.09 0.36 15.74
CA VAL A 33 13.50 1.43 14.82
C VAL A 33 13.27 2.78 15.49
N ALA A 34 14.28 3.67 15.44
CA ALA A 34 14.12 5.03 15.91
C ALA A 34 12.96 5.72 15.18
N ALA A 35 12.09 6.43 15.93
CA ALA A 35 10.87 7.01 15.37
C ALA A 35 11.14 7.94 14.17
N GLY A 36 12.26 8.68 14.17
CA GLY A 36 12.67 9.51 13.04
C GLY A 36 12.95 8.69 11.77
N GLU A 37 13.68 7.59 11.88
CA GLU A 37 13.96 6.69 10.76
C GLU A 37 12.68 6.05 10.22
N LEU A 38 11.77 5.66 11.12
CA LEU A 38 10.47 5.11 10.73
C LEU A 38 9.65 6.12 9.92
N LEU A 39 9.64 7.39 10.33
CA LEU A 39 8.96 8.47 9.61
C LEU A 39 9.59 8.70 8.22
N ILE A 40 10.92 8.66 8.12
CA ILE A 40 11.63 8.77 6.84
C ILE A 40 11.22 7.61 5.91
N LEU A 41 11.17 6.37 6.41
CA LEU A 41 10.76 5.21 5.62
C LEU A 41 9.30 5.32 5.14
N ILE A 42 8.39 5.78 6.00
CA ILE A 42 7.00 6.04 5.62
C ILE A 42 6.94 7.11 4.54
N ALA A 43 7.60 8.25 4.75
CA ALA A 43 7.61 9.35 3.79
C ALA A 43 8.18 8.93 2.43
N ALA A 44 9.32 8.21 2.42
CA ALA A 44 9.92 7.68 1.20
C ALA A 44 8.97 6.72 0.47
N GLY A 45 8.31 5.82 1.20
CA GLY A 45 7.31 4.91 0.64
C GLY A 45 6.11 5.63 0.03
N LEU A 46 5.63 6.68 0.68
CA LEU A 46 4.54 7.51 0.16
C LEU A 46 4.95 8.33 -1.08
N VAL A 47 6.18 8.85 -1.11
CA VAL A 47 6.72 9.52 -2.29
C VAL A 47 6.74 8.57 -3.48
N ILE A 48 7.26 7.35 -3.30
CA ILE A 48 7.27 6.33 -4.36
C ILE A 48 5.84 6.02 -4.84
N HIS A 49 4.87 5.93 -3.93
CA HIS A 49 3.47 5.70 -4.30
C HIS A 49 2.88 6.85 -5.13
N VAL A 50 3.12 8.09 -4.71
CA VAL A 50 2.67 9.28 -5.45
C VAL A 50 3.29 9.33 -6.84
N LEU A 51 4.57 8.94 -6.99
CA LEU A 51 5.21 8.82 -8.29
C LEU A 51 4.51 7.79 -9.18
N TYR A 52 4.11 6.63 -8.65
CA TYR A 52 3.32 5.66 -9.41
C TYR A 52 1.94 6.21 -9.80
N LEU A 53 1.23 6.90 -8.89
CA LEU A 53 -0.06 7.53 -9.19
C LEU A 53 0.06 8.55 -10.32
N ILE A 54 1.11 9.39 -10.28
CA ILE A 54 1.39 10.38 -11.33
C ILE A 54 1.71 9.69 -12.65
N LEU A 55 2.61 8.71 -12.65
CA LEU A 55 3.03 7.97 -13.84
C LEU A 55 1.85 7.24 -14.51
N ASN A 56 1.04 6.52 -13.72
CA ASN A 56 -0.14 5.84 -14.24
C ASN A 56 -1.21 6.85 -14.68
N GLY A 57 -1.33 7.98 -13.99
CA GLY A 57 -2.22 9.08 -14.38
C GLY A 57 -1.84 9.75 -15.70
N THR A 58 -0.56 9.97 -15.95
CA THR A 58 -0.06 10.49 -17.22
C THR A 58 -0.18 9.46 -18.34
N ALA A 59 0.20 8.20 -18.10
CA ALA A 59 0.10 7.13 -19.09
C ALA A 59 -1.36 6.93 -19.54
N THR A 60 -2.31 6.80 -18.62
CA THR A 60 -3.72 6.62 -18.95
C THR A 60 -4.33 7.81 -19.70
N ARG A 61 -3.85 9.03 -19.48
CA ARG A 61 -4.23 10.21 -20.27
C ARG A 61 -3.64 10.14 -21.69
N LEU A 62 -2.36 9.76 -21.81
CA LEU A 62 -1.68 9.65 -23.10
C LEU A 62 -2.33 8.57 -23.99
N PHE A 63 -2.77 7.46 -23.41
CA PHE A 63 -3.48 6.39 -24.12
C PHE A 63 -4.99 6.66 -24.29
N GLY A 64 -5.51 7.80 -23.85
CA GLY A 64 -6.91 8.20 -24.09
C GLY A 64 -7.95 7.36 -23.34
N PHE A 65 -7.63 6.82 -22.16
CA PHE A 65 -8.58 5.99 -21.42
C PHE A 65 -9.78 6.80 -20.93
N ALA A 66 -10.98 6.24 -21.12
CA ALA A 66 -12.21 6.80 -20.57
C ALA A 66 -12.13 6.91 -19.04
N LEU A 67 -12.81 7.92 -18.46
CA LEU A 67 -12.67 8.27 -17.04
C LEU A 67 -12.84 7.09 -16.05
N PRO A 68 -13.84 6.19 -16.20
CA PRO A 68 -13.99 5.06 -15.30
C PRO A 68 -12.80 4.08 -15.36
N LEU A 69 -12.38 3.74 -16.58
CA LEU A 69 -11.22 2.86 -16.80
C LEU A 69 -9.94 3.51 -16.27
N ARG A 70 -9.77 4.80 -16.52
CA ARG A 70 -8.62 5.57 -16.03
C ARG A 70 -8.50 5.52 -14.51
N LYS A 71 -9.59 5.79 -13.78
CA LYS A 71 -9.59 5.73 -12.30
C LYS A 71 -9.20 4.33 -11.80
N ALA A 72 -9.74 3.28 -12.42
CA ALA A 72 -9.42 1.89 -12.07
C ALA A 72 -7.93 1.56 -12.31
N VAL A 73 -7.39 1.91 -13.49
CA VAL A 73 -5.99 1.64 -13.83
C VAL A 73 -5.03 2.41 -12.94
N ILE A 74 -5.31 3.69 -12.65
CA ILE A 74 -4.45 4.50 -11.77
C ILE A 74 -4.30 3.85 -10.40
N LEU A 75 -5.41 3.44 -9.76
CA LEU A 75 -5.34 2.81 -8.43
C LEU A 75 -4.69 1.43 -8.50
N MET A 76 -5.17 0.56 -9.40
CA MET A 76 -4.72 -0.84 -9.44
C MET A 76 -3.26 -0.99 -9.87
N ALA A 77 -2.76 -0.16 -10.78
CA ALA A 77 -1.37 -0.22 -11.24
C ALA A 77 -0.39 0.46 -10.26
N SER A 78 -0.86 1.37 -9.41
CA SER A 78 -0.01 2.04 -8.42
C SER A 78 0.11 1.25 -7.13
N GLN A 79 -0.93 0.51 -6.76
CA GLN A 79 -0.97 -0.25 -5.52
C GLN A 79 0.06 -1.40 -5.52
N LYS A 80 0.95 -1.39 -4.52
CA LYS A 80 1.87 -2.51 -4.27
C LYS A 80 1.30 -3.39 -3.16
N THR A 81 1.46 -4.70 -3.29
CA THR A 81 0.89 -5.66 -2.34
C THR A 81 1.97 -6.22 -1.41
N LEU A 82 1.73 -6.10 -0.10
CA LEU A 82 2.65 -6.63 0.91
C LEU A 82 2.94 -8.13 0.74
N PRO A 83 1.96 -9.02 0.45
CA PRO A 83 2.24 -10.44 0.24
C PRO A 83 3.27 -10.69 -0.86
N VAL A 84 3.16 -10.01 -2.01
CA VAL A 84 4.10 -10.19 -3.13
C VAL A 84 5.50 -9.69 -2.74
N ALA A 85 5.59 -8.53 -2.08
CA ALA A 85 6.87 -8.00 -1.62
C ALA A 85 7.57 -8.97 -0.65
N LEU A 86 6.83 -9.56 0.29
CA LEU A 86 7.40 -10.50 1.26
C LEU A 86 7.77 -11.84 0.62
N THR A 87 7.01 -12.31 -0.37
CA THR A 87 7.39 -13.48 -1.17
C THR A 87 8.68 -13.22 -1.94
N VAL A 88 8.80 -12.08 -2.64
CA VAL A 88 10.04 -11.72 -3.34
C VAL A 88 11.21 -11.69 -2.38
N LEU A 89 11.04 -11.06 -1.22
CA LEU A 89 12.08 -10.96 -0.19
C LEU A 89 12.51 -12.32 0.36
N ALA A 90 11.57 -13.26 0.52
CA ALA A 90 11.85 -14.62 0.94
C ALA A 90 12.61 -15.43 -0.13
N LEU A 91 12.39 -15.14 -1.41
CA LEU A 91 13.02 -15.82 -2.54
C LEU A 91 14.41 -15.30 -2.90
N ILE A 92 14.82 -14.13 -2.40
CA ILE A 92 16.19 -13.65 -2.57
C ILE A 92 17.15 -14.62 -1.86
N PRO A 93 18.22 -15.13 -2.48
CA PRO A 93 19.16 -16.03 -1.83
C PRO A 93 19.87 -15.39 -0.61
N ASP A 94 20.19 -16.19 0.41
CA ASP A 94 20.82 -15.69 1.64
C ASP A 94 22.24 -15.15 1.40
N GLU A 95 22.91 -15.60 0.33
CA GLU A 95 24.21 -15.09 -0.11
C GLU A 95 24.11 -13.65 -0.64
N ALA A 96 22.95 -13.27 -1.19
CA ALA A 96 22.69 -11.92 -1.69
C ALA A 96 22.12 -11.00 -0.62
N LEU A 97 21.30 -11.54 0.29
CA LEU A 97 20.66 -10.77 1.34
C LEU A 97 20.45 -11.63 2.59
N SER A 98 21.19 -11.33 3.66
CA SER A 98 21.12 -12.11 4.90
C SER A 98 19.69 -12.12 5.49
N PRO A 99 19.30 -13.17 6.24
CA PRO A 99 18.00 -13.22 6.93
C PRO A 99 17.71 -12.01 7.81
N GLN A 100 18.74 -11.49 8.48
CA GLN A 100 18.66 -10.29 9.31
C GLN A 100 18.33 -9.06 8.47
N THR A 101 19.02 -8.88 7.33
CA THR A 101 18.75 -7.77 6.41
C THR A 101 17.38 -7.89 5.76
N LYS A 102 16.93 -9.11 5.41
CA LYS A 102 15.55 -9.36 4.96
C LYS A 102 14.53 -8.91 6.01
N GLY A 103 14.77 -9.21 7.29
CA GLY A 103 13.94 -8.73 8.39
C GLY A 103 13.84 -7.20 8.44
N LEU A 104 14.94 -6.49 8.20
CA LEU A 104 14.98 -5.02 8.13
C LEU A 104 14.27 -4.47 6.89
N VAL A 105 14.45 -5.07 5.72
CA VAL A 105 13.79 -4.66 4.46
C VAL A 105 12.27 -4.84 4.51
N ALA A 106 11.78 -5.81 5.29
CA ALA A 106 10.35 -6.00 5.49
C ALA A 106 9.67 -4.78 6.14
N ILE A 107 10.39 -4.01 6.97
CA ILE A 107 9.85 -2.84 7.69
C ILE A 107 9.28 -1.79 6.73
N PRO A 108 10.06 -1.22 5.78
CA PRO A 108 9.51 -0.28 4.80
C PRO A 108 8.45 -0.91 3.89
N CYS A 109 8.50 -2.21 3.59
CA CYS A 109 7.43 -2.86 2.82
C CYS A 109 6.07 -2.80 3.57
N ILE A 110 6.07 -3.04 4.87
CA ILE A 110 4.87 -3.03 5.71
C ILE A 110 4.35 -1.60 5.89
N THR A 111 5.23 -0.69 6.28
CA THR A 111 4.83 0.69 6.63
C THR A 111 4.40 1.47 5.39
N SER A 112 5.09 1.30 4.26
CA SER A 112 4.69 1.91 2.99
C SER A 112 3.37 1.36 2.49
N HIS A 113 3.15 0.03 2.52
CA HIS A 113 1.88 -0.56 2.09
C HIS A 113 0.69 -0.03 2.89
N LEU A 114 0.83 0.08 4.22
CA LEU A 114 -0.19 0.68 5.07
C LEU A 114 -0.46 2.15 4.69
N GLY A 115 0.60 2.93 4.47
CA GLY A 115 0.48 4.31 4.01
C GLY A 115 -0.26 4.44 2.67
N GLN A 116 0.03 3.57 1.71
CA GLN A 116 -0.63 3.54 0.39
C GLN A 116 -2.13 3.28 0.51
N ILE A 117 -2.54 2.36 1.39
CA ILE A 117 -3.96 2.08 1.64
C ILE A 117 -4.70 3.33 2.12
N PHE A 118 -4.11 4.12 3.02
CA PHE A 118 -4.72 5.37 3.48
C PHE A 118 -4.83 6.42 2.36
N VAL A 119 -3.77 6.58 1.55
CA VAL A 119 -3.77 7.50 0.40
C VAL A 119 -4.85 7.10 -0.61
N ASP A 120 -4.94 5.82 -0.94
CA ASP A 120 -5.89 5.30 -1.92
C ASP A 120 -7.33 5.36 -1.41
N ALA A 121 -7.56 5.10 -0.12
CA ALA A 121 -8.88 5.26 0.50
C ALA A 121 -9.36 6.72 0.43
N PHE A 122 -8.48 7.68 0.69
CA PHE A 122 -8.79 9.10 0.52
C PHE A 122 -9.09 9.44 -0.94
N LEU A 123 -8.25 8.98 -1.88
CA LEU A 123 -8.40 9.24 -3.31
C LEU A 123 -9.71 8.66 -3.87
N ALA A 124 -10.00 7.40 -3.55
CA ALA A 124 -11.23 6.73 -3.94
C ALA A 124 -12.46 7.45 -3.39
N THR A 125 -12.43 7.88 -2.12
CA THR A 125 -13.52 8.64 -1.50
C THR A 125 -13.74 9.98 -2.19
N ARG A 126 -12.66 10.69 -2.54
CA ARG A 126 -12.74 11.97 -3.27
C ARG A 126 -13.37 11.77 -4.64
N TRP A 127 -12.91 10.76 -5.39
CA TRP A 127 -13.41 10.45 -6.73
C TRP A 127 -14.83 9.94 -6.78
N ALA A 128 -15.34 9.36 -5.68
CA ALA A 128 -16.72 8.94 -5.54
C ALA A 128 -17.67 10.13 -5.35
N LYS A 129 -17.19 11.26 -4.81
CA LYS A 129 -17.97 12.50 -4.70
C LYS A 129 -18.03 13.28 -6.02
N ASP A 130 -17.03 13.10 -6.88
CA ASP A 130 -16.90 13.76 -8.19
C ASP A 130 -17.48 12.89 -9.34
N ALA A 131 -18.17 11.80 -9.04
CA ALA A 131 -18.77 10.86 -10.01
C ALA A 131 -20.29 10.97 -9.99
#